data_AF-A0A8H3BJA3-F1
#
_entry.id   AF-A0A8H3BJA3-F1
#
_cell.length_a   1.000
_cell.length_b   1.000
_cell.length_c   1.000
_cell.angle_alpha   90.00
_cell.angle_beta   90.00
_cell.angle_gamma   90.00
#
_symmetry.space_group_name_H-M   'P 1'
#
loop_
_entity.id
_entity.type
_entity.pdbx_description
1 polymer ?
#
loop_
_entity_poly.entity_id
_entity_poly.type
_entity_poly.pdbx_seq_one_letter_code
_entity_poly.pdbx_strand_id
1 'polypeptide(L)'
;MLSNQDIRHRDTDQTRRPFFDDLHNHGNFESMLKTLWYDLTKPVLDFLGYKLLSGGDLPWITWCTTGPLSFLPLHASRCYDQPGERIFHYAISSYTPTVTAITSPTTFQPSRLEHVSLLAVGQEETPGCT
;
A
#
# COMPACT_ATOMS: atom_id res chain seq x y z
N MET A 1 -25.01 19.10 -55.87
CA MET A 1 -24.64 17.67 -55.80
C MET A 1 -24.19 17.39 -54.38
N LEU A 2 -24.69 16.29 -53.81
CA LEU A 2 -24.94 16.07 -52.38
C LEU A 2 -23.67 15.99 -51.51
N SER A 3 -23.74 16.64 -50.35
CA SER A 3 -22.78 16.57 -49.25
C SER A 3 -23.11 15.35 -48.39
N ASN A 4 -22.13 14.46 -48.18
CA ASN A 4 -22.29 13.24 -47.40
C ASN A 4 -22.48 13.57 -45.91
N GLN A 5 -23.66 13.21 -45.40
CA GLN A 5 -23.87 12.90 -44.00
C GLN A 5 -23.17 11.57 -43.70
N ASP A 6 -22.35 11.55 -42.64
CA ASP A 6 -22.14 10.31 -41.91
C ASP A 6 -22.16 10.61 -40.40
N ILE A 7 -23.08 9.92 -39.76
CA ILE A 7 -23.46 10.03 -38.37
C ILE A 7 -22.48 9.17 -37.59
N ARG A 8 -21.72 9.79 -36.67
CA ARG A 8 -21.09 9.04 -35.57
C ARG A 8 -21.55 9.63 -34.26
N HIS A 9 -22.73 9.15 -33.87
CA HIS A 9 -23.23 9.21 -32.51
C HIS A 9 -22.20 8.52 -31.60
N ARG A 10 -21.46 9.30 -30.82
CA ARG A 10 -20.56 8.76 -29.80
C ARG A 10 -21.45 8.41 -28.61
N ASP A 11 -21.90 7.16 -28.56
CA ASP A 11 -22.48 6.57 -27.36
C ASP A 11 -21.46 6.66 -26.23
N THR A 12 -21.66 7.63 -25.36
CA THR A 12 -21.17 7.59 -23.99
C THR A 12 -22.06 6.62 -23.21
N ASP A 13 -21.86 5.33 -23.43
CA ASP A 13 -22.27 4.33 -22.43
C ASP A 13 -21.24 4.38 -21.30
N GLN A 14 -21.37 5.41 -20.47
CA GLN A 14 -20.70 5.47 -19.18
C GLN A 14 -21.43 4.48 -18.27
N THR A 15 -21.05 3.21 -18.40
CA THR A 15 -21.44 2.15 -17.48
C THR A 15 -20.99 2.59 -16.09
N ARG A 16 -21.92 3.15 -15.31
CA ARG A 16 -21.78 3.40 -13.89
C ARG A 16 -21.32 2.09 -13.26
N ARG A 17 -20.04 1.99 -12.91
CA ARG A 17 -19.57 0.92 -12.03
C ARG A 17 -20.42 1.01 -10.76
N PRO A 18 -21.12 -0.07 -10.37
CA PRO A 18 -21.99 0.00 -9.21
C PRO A 18 -21.11 0.21 -7.98
N PHE A 19 -21.36 1.33 -7.28
CA PHE A 19 -20.78 1.72 -5.98
C PHE A 19 -20.82 0.59 -4.92
N PHE A 20 -21.61 -0.45 -5.15
CA PHE A 20 -21.78 -1.63 -4.31
C PHE A 20 -20.59 -2.60 -4.34
N ASP A 21 -19.82 -2.69 -5.43
CA ASP A 21 -18.60 -3.51 -5.46
C ASP A 21 -17.52 -2.96 -4.51
N ASP A 22 -17.42 -1.63 -4.41
CA ASP A 22 -16.45 -0.96 -3.53
C ASP A 22 -16.73 -1.21 -2.04
N LEU A 23 -17.99 -1.31 -1.62
CA LEU A 23 -18.34 -1.53 -0.22
C LEU A 23 -18.06 -2.98 0.23
N HIS A 24 -18.34 -3.96 -0.64
CA HIS A 24 -18.03 -5.37 -0.38
C HIS A 24 -16.52 -5.62 -0.41
N ASN A 25 -15.80 -4.98 -1.34
CA ASN A 25 -14.35 -5.04 -1.42
C ASN A 25 -13.66 -4.36 -0.20
N HIS A 26 -14.16 -3.20 0.23
CA HIS A 26 -13.66 -2.54 1.44
C HIS A 26 -13.82 -3.43 2.67
N GLY A 27 -15.01 -4.00 2.91
CA GLY A 27 -15.22 -4.90 4.05
C GLY A 27 -14.28 -6.12 4.06
N ASN A 28 -13.99 -6.69 2.88
CA ASN A 28 -13.06 -7.81 2.74
C ASN A 28 -11.60 -7.40 2.99
N PHE A 29 -11.19 -6.24 2.48
CA PHE A 29 -9.85 -5.70 2.69
C PHE A 29 -9.62 -5.31 4.15
N GLU A 30 -10.59 -4.66 4.80
CA GLU A 30 -10.54 -4.33 6.22
C GLU A 30 -10.44 -5.58 7.09
N SER A 31 -11.22 -6.63 6.77
CA SER A 31 -11.15 -7.93 7.43
C SER A 31 -9.77 -8.57 7.28
N MET A 32 -9.19 -8.57 6.08
CA MET A 32 -7.83 -9.07 5.84
C MET A 32 -6.78 -8.32 6.65
N LEU A 33 -6.85 -6.98 6.70
CA LEU A 33 -5.95 -6.16 7.51
C LEU A 33 -6.10 -6.44 9.01
N LYS A 34 -7.33 -6.73 9.46
CA LYS A 34 -7.63 -7.12 10.85
C LYS A 34 -7.04 -8.49 11.18
N THR A 35 -7.16 -9.47 10.27
CA THR A 35 -6.51 -10.79 10.41
C THR A 35 -5.00 -10.63 10.49
N LEU A 36 -4.38 -9.87 9.60
CA LEU A 36 -2.94 -9.58 9.64
C LEU A 36 -2.51 -8.95 10.97
N TRP A 37 -3.34 -8.06 11.52
CA TRP A 37 -3.09 -7.43 12.81
C TRP A 37 -3.03 -8.46 13.94
N TYR A 38 -4.06 -9.31 14.08
CA TYR A 38 -4.14 -10.25 15.19
C TYR A 38 -3.21 -11.47 15.06
N ASP A 39 -3.02 -11.96 13.85
CA ASP A 39 -2.30 -13.23 13.64
C ASP A 39 -0.79 -13.04 13.49
N LEU A 40 -0.35 -11.84 13.10
CA LEU A 40 1.06 -11.60 12.78
C LEU A 40 1.61 -10.34 13.43
N THR A 41 1.04 -9.18 13.12
CA THR A 41 1.65 -7.90 13.53
C THR A 41 1.67 -7.74 15.04
N LYS A 42 0.51 -7.89 15.71
CA LYS A 42 0.39 -7.70 17.15
C LYS A 42 1.24 -8.72 17.93
N PRO A 43 1.23 -10.04 17.63
CA PRO A 43 2.14 -10.98 18.27
C PRO A 43 3.63 -10.61 18.13
N VAL A 44 4.06 -10.12 16.96
CA VAL A 44 5.44 -9.67 16.74
C VAL A 44 5.75 -8.42 17.56
N LEU A 45 4.86 -7.42 17.57
CA LEU A 45 5.01 -6.22 18.40
C LEU A 45 5.08 -6.56 19.89
N ASP A 46 4.20 -7.44 20.36
CA ASP A 46 4.15 -7.90 21.74
C ASP A 46 5.43 -8.64 22.13
N PHE A 47 5.93 -9.53 21.25
CA PHE A 47 7.18 -10.27 21.46
C PHE A 47 8.40 -9.34 21.51
N LEU A 48 8.46 -8.32 20.66
CA LEU A 48 9.52 -7.31 20.66
C LEU A 48 9.37 -6.30 21.80
N GLY A 49 8.25 -6.31 22.52
CA GLY A 49 7.95 -5.37 23.60
C GLY A 49 7.67 -3.95 23.12
N TYR A 50 7.28 -3.78 21.85
CA TYR A 50 6.98 -2.47 21.27
C TYR A 50 5.63 -1.98 21.80
N LYS A 51 5.66 -0.83 22.47
CA LYS A 51 4.47 -0.19 23.03
C LYS A 51 4.03 0.97 22.15
N LEU A 52 2.78 1.39 22.31
CA LEU A 52 2.27 2.58 21.65
C LEU A 52 3.11 3.78 22.10
N LEU A 53 3.87 4.38 21.18
CA LEU A 53 4.73 5.53 21.48
C LEU A 53 3.93 6.81 21.26
N SER A 54 3.91 7.70 22.26
CA SER A 54 3.18 8.97 22.21
C SER A 54 4.08 10.21 21.99
N GLY A 55 5.25 10.04 21.35
CA GLY A 55 6.12 11.17 21.00
C GLY A 55 7.62 10.90 21.11
N GLY A 56 8.14 9.96 20.33
CA GLY A 56 9.57 9.68 20.20
C GLY A 56 9.89 9.00 18.86
N ASP A 57 11.16 8.70 18.61
CA ASP A 57 11.57 7.97 17.40
C ASP A 57 10.94 6.57 17.41
N LEU A 58 10.22 6.24 16.32
CA LEU A 58 9.61 4.92 16.19
C LEU A 58 10.68 3.90 15.83
N PRO A 59 10.67 2.71 16.46
CA PRO A 59 11.54 1.62 16.06
C PRO A 59 11.24 1.21 14.62
N TRP A 60 12.25 0.74 13.92
CA TRP A 60 12.13 0.23 12.56
C TRP A 60 11.98 -1.29 12.57
N ILE A 61 11.00 -1.81 11.84
CA ILE A 61 10.83 -3.24 11.59
C ILE A 61 11.02 -3.50 10.10
N THR A 62 11.92 -4.42 9.77
CA THR A 62 12.08 -4.89 8.39
C THR A 62 11.52 -6.30 8.26
N TRP A 63 10.41 -6.43 7.52
CA TRP A 63 9.70 -7.66 7.24
C TRP A 63 10.38 -8.44 6.12
N CYS A 64 10.93 -9.62 6.44
CA CYS A 64 11.37 -10.59 5.44
C CYS A 64 10.28 -11.66 5.29
N THR A 65 9.31 -11.43 4.41
CA THR A 65 8.17 -12.34 4.19
C THR A 65 8.41 -13.25 3.00
N THR A 66 7.78 -14.42 2.98
CA THR A 66 7.85 -15.36 1.87
C THR A 66 6.46 -15.73 1.34
N GLY A 67 6.38 -16.04 0.04
CA GLY A 67 5.14 -16.49 -0.60
C GLY A 67 4.05 -15.41 -0.64
N PRO A 68 2.76 -15.77 -0.47
CA PRO A 68 1.64 -14.83 -0.57
C PRO A 68 1.70 -13.64 0.39
N LEU A 69 2.35 -13.83 1.54
CA LEU A 69 2.52 -12.80 2.57
C LEU A 69 3.36 -11.61 2.09
N SER A 70 4.23 -11.80 1.09
CA SER A 70 5.02 -10.73 0.47
C SER A 70 4.17 -9.73 -0.31
N PHE A 71 2.95 -10.09 -0.69
CA PHE A 71 2.00 -9.20 -1.36
C PHE A 71 1.02 -8.52 -0.41
N LEU A 72 1.08 -8.86 0.89
CA LEU A 72 0.15 -8.33 1.87
C LEU A 72 0.68 -7.03 2.51
N PRO A 73 -0.19 -6.01 2.68
CA PRO A 73 0.20 -4.74 3.25
C PRO A 73 0.31 -4.82 4.78
N LEU A 74 1.32 -5.53 5.28
CA LEU A 74 1.65 -5.60 6.72
C LEU A 74 1.78 -4.23 7.36
N HIS A 75 2.36 -3.25 6.67
CA HIS A 75 2.47 -1.86 7.12
C HIS A 75 1.12 -1.14 7.31
N ALA A 76 0.03 -1.67 6.74
CA ALA A 76 -1.32 -1.15 6.88
C ALA A 76 -2.18 -1.98 7.85
N SER A 77 -1.61 -3.04 8.44
CA SER A 77 -2.32 -3.87 9.42
C SER A 77 -2.79 -3.01 10.59
N ARG A 78 -4.07 -3.17 10.92
CA ARG A 78 -4.71 -2.41 11.99
C ARG A 78 -5.94 -3.12 12.50
N CYS A 79 -6.30 -2.82 13.73
CA CYS A 79 -7.63 -3.08 14.25
C CYS A 79 -8.57 -1.90 13.94
N TYR A 80 -9.80 -2.21 13.53
CA TYR A 80 -10.87 -1.24 13.33
C TYR A 80 -11.72 -1.03 14.59
N ASP A 81 -11.66 -1.98 15.53
CA ASP A 81 -12.48 -1.98 16.74
C ASP A 81 -11.97 -0.97 17.78
N GLN A 82 -10.67 -0.60 17.71
CA GLN A 82 -10.05 0.35 18.64
C GLN A 82 -9.38 1.50 17.87
N PRO A 83 -9.72 2.76 18.18
CA PRO A 83 -9.04 3.91 17.60
C PRO A 83 -7.60 3.98 18.11
N GLY A 84 -6.63 3.69 17.24
CA GLY A 84 -5.19 3.86 17.51
C GLY A 84 -4.34 2.59 17.40
N GLU A 85 -4.96 1.41 17.28
CA GLU A 85 -4.24 0.14 17.08
C GLU A 85 -3.85 -0.06 15.61
N ARG A 86 -2.85 0.69 15.15
CA ARG A 86 -2.31 0.58 13.80
C ARG A 86 -0.80 0.43 13.89
N ILE A 87 -0.22 -0.45 13.09
CA ILE A 87 1.21 -0.78 13.16
C ILE A 87 2.13 0.45 13.09
N PHE A 88 1.75 1.45 12.31
CA PHE A 88 2.53 2.67 12.13
C PHE A 88 2.55 3.59 13.37
N HIS A 89 1.72 3.33 14.39
CA HIS A 89 1.85 3.99 15.69
C HIS A 89 2.89 3.29 16.59
N TYR A 90 3.33 2.09 16.24
CA TYR A 90 4.28 1.29 17.01
C TYR A 90 5.66 1.26 16.36
N ALA A 91 5.71 1.18 15.03
CA ALA A 91 6.96 1.05 14.29
C ALA A 91 6.86 1.54 12.84
N ILE A 92 8.00 1.98 12.30
CA ILE A 92 8.18 2.16 10.86
C ILE A 92 8.41 0.79 10.23
N SER A 93 7.62 0.43 9.22
CA SER A 93 7.69 -0.88 8.56
C SER A 93 8.36 -0.79 7.20
N SER A 94 9.29 -1.70 6.92
CA SER A 94 9.91 -1.89 5.60
C SER A 94 9.97 -3.35 5.23
N TYR A 95 10.29 -3.65 3.97
CA TYR A 95 10.33 -5.03 3.47
C TYR A 95 11.71 -5.36 2.92
N THR A 96 12.09 -6.63 3.06
CA THR A 96 13.27 -7.19 2.40
C THR A 96 12.91 -8.52 1.76
N PRO A 97 13.46 -8.85 0.57
CA PRO A 97 13.28 -10.18 -0.01
C PRO A 97 14.12 -11.26 0.69
N THR A 98 15.21 -10.89 1.36
CA THR A 98 16.10 -11.83 2.06
C THR A 98 16.68 -11.23 3.34
N VAL A 99 16.97 -12.07 4.34
CA VAL A 99 17.67 -11.65 5.57
C VAL A 99 19.10 -11.21 5.27
N THR A 100 19.75 -11.86 4.28
CA THR A 100 21.11 -11.50 3.85
C THR A 100 21.21 -10.08 3.31
N ALA A 101 20.14 -9.53 2.73
CA ALA A 101 20.12 -8.13 2.29
C ALA A 101 20.18 -7.12 3.47
N ILE A 102 19.84 -7.55 4.70
CA ILE A 102 19.97 -6.73 5.91
C ILE A 102 21.34 -6.92 6.56
N THR A 103 21.86 -8.16 6.59
CA THR A 103 23.07 -8.51 7.37
C THR A 103 24.37 -8.38 6.60
N SER A 104 24.32 -8.28 5.27
CA SER A 104 25.53 -8.12 4.49
C SER A 104 26.08 -6.70 4.72
N PRO A 105 27.38 -6.52 5.05
CA PRO A 105 28.04 -5.22 5.05
C PRO A 105 28.25 -4.70 3.62
N THR A 106 27.35 -5.05 2.72
CA THR A 106 27.33 -4.59 1.34
C THR A 106 26.99 -3.13 1.41
N THR A 107 28.04 -2.31 1.39
CA THR A 107 28.04 -1.05 0.64
C THR A 107 26.99 -1.20 -0.44
N PHE A 108 25.90 -0.44 -0.38
CA PHE A 108 25.14 -0.13 -1.59
C PHE A 108 26.16 0.53 -2.53
N GLN A 109 26.99 -0.27 -3.20
CA GLN A 109 27.39 0.04 -4.54
C GLN A 109 26.16 -0.35 -5.32
N PRO A 110 25.29 0.60 -5.73
CA PRO A 110 24.53 0.35 -6.92
C PRO A 110 25.60 -0.02 -7.93
N SER A 111 25.74 -1.29 -8.26
CA SER A 111 26.47 -1.70 -9.45
C SER A 111 25.73 -0.97 -10.54
N ARG A 112 26.26 0.20 -10.90
CA ARG A 112 25.86 1.11 -11.95
C ARG A 112 24.58 0.59 -12.59
N LEU A 113 23.42 0.97 -12.03
CA LEU A 113 22.16 0.83 -12.75
C LEU A 113 22.30 1.78 -13.93
N GLU A 114 23.06 1.35 -14.95
CA GLU A 114 22.99 1.93 -16.28
C GLU A 114 21.55 1.72 -16.67
N HIS A 115 20.77 2.80 -16.50
CA HIS A 115 19.34 2.92 -16.72
C HIS A 115 18.43 2.76 -15.49
N VAL A 116 18.34 3.83 -14.69
CA VAL A 116 17.16 4.12 -13.85
C VAL A 116 16.11 4.81 -14.72
N SER A 117 14.95 4.19 -14.91
CA SER A 117 13.80 4.78 -15.61
C SER A 117 12.80 5.35 -14.60
N LEU A 118 12.41 6.61 -14.82
CA LEU A 118 11.54 7.42 -13.96
C LEU A 118 10.08 7.37 -14.43
N LEU A 119 9.13 7.28 -13.49
CA LEU A 119 7.68 7.32 -13.75
C LEU A 119 7.11 8.75 -13.57
N ALA A 120 6.24 9.14 -14.50
CA ALA A 120 5.56 10.43 -14.58
C ALA A 120 4.15 10.41 -13.96
N VAL A 121 3.66 11.59 -13.59
CA VAL A 121 2.32 11.82 -13.02
C VAL A 121 1.49 12.66 -13.98
N GLY A 122 0.25 12.27 -14.23
CA GLY A 122 -0.77 13.05 -14.93
C GLY A 122 -1.96 13.29 -14.02
N GLN A 123 -2.42 14.53 -13.95
CA GLN A 123 -3.58 14.94 -13.17
C GLN A 123 -4.60 15.56 -14.14
N GLU A 124 -5.79 14.98 -14.24
CA GLU A 124 -6.79 15.35 -15.26
C GLU A 124 -7.47 16.70 -14.96
N GLU A 125 -7.62 17.04 -13.68
CA GLU A 125 -8.09 18.34 -13.22
C GLU A 125 -7.22 18.78 -12.03
N THR A 126 -6.71 20.01 -12.08
CA THR A 126 -6.10 20.71 -10.94
C THR A 126 -7.05 21.83 -10.50
N PRO A 127 -8.06 21.53 -9.66
CA PRO A 127 -8.96 22.56 -9.17
C PRO A 127 -8.17 23.49 -8.24
N GLY A 128 -8.13 24.79 -8.56
CA GLY A 128 -7.51 25.82 -7.71
C GLY A 128 -6.26 26.51 -8.27
N CYS A 129 -5.85 26.23 -9.52
CA CYS A 129 -4.91 27.09 -10.24
C CYS A 129 -5.68 28.00 -11.20
N THR A 130 -6.01 29.21 -10.75
CA THR A 130 -6.35 30.38 -11.57
C THR A 130 -5.47 31.54 -11.17
#